data_AF-A0A956TGS4-F1
#
_entry.id   AF-A0A956TGS4-F1
#
_cell.length_a   1.000
_cell.length_b   1.000
_cell.length_c   1.000
_cell.angle_alpha   90.00
_cell.angle_beta   90.00
_cell.angle_gamma   90.00
#
_symmetry.space_group_name_H-M   'P 1'
#
loop_
_entity.id
_entity.type
_entity.pdbx_description
1 polymer ?
#
loop_
_entity_poly.entity_id
_entity_poly.type
_entity_poly.pdbx_seq_one_letter_code
_entity_poly.pdbx_strand_id
1 'polypeptide(L)'
;MRLLLVNPRSRPSFWNFSLVTRHLFPQRRYTNPPLGLASIAALTPSHWQIRIIDENVEEIDWDWPADLVGVAGMTNQFGRQ
;
A
#
# COMPACT_ATOMS: atom_id res chain seq x y z
N MET A 1 -15.38 8.42 10.96
CA MET A 1 -15.07 7.02 10.63
C MET A 1 -13.58 6.85 10.43
N ARG A 2 -13.06 5.65 10.69
CA ARG A 2 -11.65 5.28 10.58
C ARG A 2 -11.48 4.38 9.36
N LEU A 3 -10.81 4.88 8.34
CA LEU A 3 -10.55 4.18 7.09
C LEU A 3 -9.09 3.76 7.03
N LEU A 4 -8.86 2.46 6.90
CA LEU A 4 -7.54 1.89 6.63
C LEU A 4 -7.45 1.52 5.15
N LEU A 5 -6.46 2.06 4.45
CA LEU A 5 -6.17 1.77 3.05
C LEU A 5 -4.88 0.97 2.97
N VAL A 6 -4.94 -0.27 2.49
CA VAL A 6 -3.80 -1.20 2.45
C VAL A 6 -3.38 -1.44 1.01
N ASN A 7 -2.09 -1.27 0.73
CA ASN A 7 -1.46 -1.79 -0.48
C ASN A 7 -0.76 -3.11 -0.16
N PRO A 8 -1.27 -4.27 -0.63
CA PRO A 8 -0.69 -5.56 -0.30
C PRO A 8 0.73 -5.74 -0.82
N ARG A 9 1.51 -6.58 -0.12
CA ARG A 9 2.87 -6.91 -0.55
C ARG A 9 2.82 -7.62 -1.90
N SER A 10 3.58 -7.12 -2.87
CA SER A 10 3.74 -7.78 -4.15
C SER A 10 4.97 -8.68 -4.14
N ARG A 11 4.90 -9.85 -4.80
CA ARG A 11 6.09 -10.68 -5.01
C ARG A 11 7.00 -10.03 -6.05
N PRO A 12 8.33 -10.22 -5.98
CA PRO A 12 9.25 -9.69 -6.98
C PRO A 12 8.76 -9.99 -8.41
N SER A 13 8.59 -8.94 -9.21
CA SER A 13 8.09 -9.04 -10.57
C SER A 13 8.60 -7.86 -11.41
N PHE A 14 8.41 -7.96 -12.73
CA PHE A 14 8.70 -6.84 -13.64
C PHE A 14 7.97 -5.55 -13.20
N TRP A 15 6.70 -5.67 -12.80
CA TRP A 15 5.82 -4.54 -12.51
C TRP A 15 6.11 -3.78 -11.23
N ASN A 16 6.80 -4.39 -10.27
CA ASN A 16 7.14 -3.74 -9.01
C ASN A 16 8.60 -3.26 -8.95
N PHE A 17 9.35 -3.44 -10.05
CA PHE A 17 10.75 -3.06 -10.19
C PHE A 17 11.66 -3.52 -9.05
N SER A 18 11.25 -4.54 -8.28
CA SER A 18 11.91 -4.97 -7.04
C SER A 18 13.41 -5.24 -7.21
N LEU A 19 13.81 -5.88 -8.31
CA LEU A 19 15.22 -6.12 -8.64
C LEU A 19 15.96 -4.82 -8.94
N VAL A 20 15.39 -3.96 -9.79
CA VAL A 20 15.98 -2.66 -10.14
C VAL A 20 16.14 -1.79 -8.90
N THR A 21 15.10 -1.70 -8.07
CA THR A 21 15.12 -0.94 -6.82
C THR A 21 16.19 -1.45 -5.86
N ARG A 22 16.31 -2.77 -5.70
CA ARG A 22 17.34 -3.37 -4.85
C ARG A 22 18.76 -3.07 -5.33
N HIS A 23 19.01 -3.07 -6.64
CA HIS A 23 20.37 -2.95 -7.20
C HIS A 23 20.79 -1.51 -7.50
N LEU A 24 19.88 -0.67 -8.00
CA LEU A 24 20.18 0.71 -8.40
C LEU A 24 19.84 1.74 -7.32
N PHE A 25 18.92 1.40 -6.40
CA PHE A 25 18.44 2.32 -5.37
C PHE A 25 18.45 1.66 -3.99
N PRO A 26 19.62 1.21 -3.46
CA PRO A 26 19.70 0.42 -2.23
C PRO A 26 19.14 1.14 -0.99
N GLN A 27 19.05 2.47 -1.02
CA GLN A 27 18.45 3.29 0.05
C GLN A 27 16.92 3.33 0.01
N ARG A 28 16.29 2.84 -1.07
CA ARG A 28 14.83 2.84 -1.26
C ARG A 28 14.25 1.46 -0.97
N ARG A 29 13.22 1.42 -0.14
CA ARG A 29 12.47 0.19 0.16
C ARG A 29 11.53 -0.21 -0.97
N TYR A 30 10.88 0.78 -1.59
CA TYR A 30 9.94 0.58 -2.69
C TYR A 30 9.89 1.83 -3.57
N THR A 31 9.63 1.66 -4.86
CA THR A 31 9.66 2.76 -5.85
C THR A 31 8.31 3.14 -6.40
N ASN A 32 7.28 2.32 -6.18
CA ASN A 32 5.95 2.52 -6.77
C ASN A 32 4.95 2.86 -5.65
N PRO A 33 4.90 4.11 -5.16
CA PRO A 33 3.95 4.48 -4.11
C PRO A 33 2.49 4.21 -4.56
N PRO A 34 1.58 3.84 -3.64
CA PRO A 34 0.20 3.52 -3.97
C PRO A 34 -0.63 4.79 -4.24
N LEU A 35 -0.37 5.46 -5.38
CA LEU A 35 -0.99 6.73 -5.75
C LEU A 35 -2.53 6.66 -5.75
N GLY A 36 -3.10 5.54 -6.21
CA GLY A 36 -4.55 5.32 -6.18
C GLY A 36 -5.12 5.41 -4.75
N LEU A 37 -4.44 4.84 -3.76
CA LEU A 37 -4.86 4.94 -2.35
C LEU A 37 -4.72 6.37 -1.83
N ALA A 38 -3.64 7.08 -2.20
CA ALA A 38 -3.48 8.48 -1.85
C ALA A 38 -4.59 9.37 -2.44
N SER A 39 -5.02 9.10 -3.68
CA SER A 39 -6.15 9.78 -4.31
C SER A 39 -7.48 9.50 -3.59
N ILE A 40 -7.74 8.24 -3.23
CA ILE A 40 -8.93 7.88 -2.44
C ILE A 40 -8.90 8.59 -1.08
N ALA A 41 -7.75 8.61 -0.39
CA ALA A 41 -7.62 9.32 0.87
C ALA A 41 -7.93 10.81 0.73
N ALA A 42 -7.45 11.46 -0.34
CA ALA A 42 -7.71 12.88 -0.61
C ALA A 42 -9.18 13.19 -0.94
N LEU A 43 -9.89 12.24 -1.58
CA LEU A 43 -11.31 12.38 -1.96
C LEU A 43 -12.28 11.93 -0.86
N THR A 44 -11.79 11.26 0.18
CA THR A 44 -12.60 10.83 1.32
C THR A 44 -13.03 12.05 2.14
N PRO A 45 -14.24 12.08 2.73
CA PRO A 45 -14.69 13.20 3.53
C PRO A 45 -13.69 13.60 4.61
N SER A 46 -13.43 14.90 4.75
CA SER A 46 -12.35 15.45 5.61
C SER A 46 -12.48 15.12 7.09
N HIS A 47 -13.67 14.75 7.57
CA HIS A 47 -13.92 14.33 8.95
C HIS A 47 -13.59 12.85 9.22
N TRP A 48 -13.09 12.12 8.24
CA TRP A 48 -12.63 10.74 8.41
C TRP A 48 -11.18 10.71 8.85
N GLN A 49 -10.84 9.78 9.75
CA GLN A 49 -9.46 9.48 10.10
C GLN A 49 -8.96 8.41 9.12
N ILE A 50 -7.97 8.75 8.31
CA ILE A 50 -7.49 7.88 7.23
C ILE A 50 -6.05 7.49 7.50
N ARG A 51 -5.73 6.21 7.33
CA ARG A 51 -4.37 5.67 7.39
C ARG A 51 -4.10 4.88 6.11
N ILE A 52 -2.94 5.10 5.50
CA ILE A 52 -2.45 4.28 4.38
C ILE A 52 -1.33 3.40 4.92
N ILE A 53 -1.37 2.11 4.63
CA ILE A 53 -0.29 1.15 4.91
C ILE A 53 0.17 0.56 3.58
N ASP A 54 1.45 0.70 3.27
CA ASP A 54 2.09 0.01 2.16
C ASP A 54 2.89 -1.18 2.69
N GLU A 55 2.38 -2.41 2.49
CA GLU A 55 3.04 -3.64 2.97
C GLU A 55 4.41 -3.89 2.30
N ASN A 56 4.74 -3.15 1.24
CA ASN A 56 6.07 -3.18 0.62
C ASN A 56 7.10 -2.35 1.41
N VAL A 57 6.66 -1.53 2.38
CA VAL A 57 7.51 -0.59 3.16
C VAL A 57 7.43 -0.84 4.67
N GLU A 58 6.26 -1.21 5.16
CA GLU A 58 5.97 -1.48 6.58
C GLU A 58 5.05 -2.70 6.75
N GLU A 59 4.80 -3.15 7.99
CA GLU A 59 3.87 -4.25 8.28
C GLU A 59 2.47 -3.72 8.61
N ILE A 60 1.45 -4.57 8.46
CA ILE A 60 0.09 -4.24 8.89
C ILE A 60 0.05 -4.16 10.42
N ASP A 61 -0.43 -3.03 10.91
CA ASP A 61 -0.86 -2.87 12.30
C ASP A 61 -2.29 -3.43 12.45
N TRP A 62 -2.38 -4.67 12.88
CA TRP A 62 -3.66 -5.40 13.03
C TRP A 62 -4.53 -4.87 14.17
N ASP A 63 -3.96 -4.10 15.10
CA ASP A 63 -4.68 -3.50 16.22
C ASP A 63 -5.25 -2.11 15.88
N TRP A 64 -4.96 -1.59 14.68
CA TRP A 64 -5.53 -0.32 14.24
C TRP A 64 -7.06 -0.43 14.16
N PRO A 65 -7.81 0.42 14.90
CA PRO A 65 -9.25 0.24 15.05
C PRO A 65 -10.01 0.80 13.84
N ALA A 66 -9.89 0.16 12.68
CA ALA A 66 -10.57 0.57 11.46
C ALA A 66 -12.07 0.24 11.49
N ASP A 67 -12.90 1.17 11.01
CA ASP A 67 -14.33 0.92 10.75
C ASP A 67 -14.53 0.39 9.32
N LEU A 68 -13.63 0.75 8.41
CA LEU A 68 -13.61 0.31 7.01
C LEU A 68 -12.17 0.05 6.57
N VAL A 69 -11.97 -1.04 5.81
CA VAL A 69 -10.68 -1.39 5.21
C VAL A 69 -10.82 -1.44 3.68
N GLY A 70 -10.04 -0.64 2.98
CA GLY A 70 -9.87 -0.71 1.54
C GLY A 70 -8.56 -1.41 1.19
N VAL A 71 -8.60 -2.39 0.28
CA VAL A 71 -7.43 -3.15 -0.14
C VAL A 71 -7.19 -2.90 -1.63
N ALA A 72 -6.00 -2.42 -1.98
CA ALA A 72 -5.61 -2.24 -3.37
C ALA A 72 -5.42 -3.59 -4.05
N GLY A 73 -5.72 -3.64 -5.36
CA GLY A 73 -5.54 -4.86 -6.15
C GLY A 73 -4.94 -4.65 -7.52
N MET A 74 -3.69 -5.07 -7.65
CA MET A 74 -3.01 -5.28 -8.91
C MET A 74 -2.85 -6.79 -9.17
N THR A 75 -2.84 -7.20 -10.44
CA THR A 75 -2.74 -8.64 -10.80
C THR A 75 -1.52 -9.34 -10.20
N ASN A 76 -0.40 -8.63 -10.00
CA ASN A 76 0.81 -9.17 -9.38
C ASN A 76 0.70 -9.40 -7.86
N GLN A 77 -0.42 -8.99 -7.24
CA GLN A 77 -0.74 -9.20 -5.83
C GLN A 77 -1.70 -10.37 -5.61
N PHE A 78 -2.18 -11.05 -6.68
CA PHE A 78 -3.16 -12.14 -6.59
C PHE A 78 -2.81 -13.18 -5.52
N GLY A 79 -1.56 -13.63 -5.43
CA GLY A 79 -1.16 -14.65 -4.45
C GLY A 79 -1.03 -14.16 -2.99
N ARG A 80 -1.30 -12.88 -2.71
CA ARG A 80 -1.32 -12.27 -1.37
C ARG A 80 -2.74 -11.90 -0.91
N GLN A 81 -3.68 -11.77 -1.84
CA GLN A 81 -5.10 -11.50 -1.62
C GLN A 81 -5.84 -12.81 -1.34
#